data_AF-A0A9N8ZCE7-F1
#
_entry.id   AF-A0A9N8ZCE7-F1
#
_cell.length_a   1.000
_cell.length_b   1.000
_cell.length_c   1.000
_cell.angle_alpha   90.00
_cell.angle_beta   90.00
_cell.angle_gamma   90.00
#
_symmetry.space_group_name_H-M   'P 1'
#
loop_
_entity.id
_entity.type
_entity.pdbx_description
1 polymer ?
#
loop_
_entity_poly.entity_id
_entity_poly.type
_entity_poly.pdbx_seq_one_letter_code
_entity_poly.pdbx_strand_id
1 'polypeptide(L)'
;MDNSLNSLFPEGLKSHSQWNFLTFDPLKYIYFNVAFIFIAYPLYWLIAGFFSWELARKSPCKHFSDVLACVRYGFIVFVLGAYSVTFSWNTVISFYIAIFGYALLAELPFARESLPTWPIKFQKPNNSKFLWWYLGSLTIPIILILMGILVTKEHNDRILTKKYIKIKKIIKIINIFKKSNNEINIRTELISSEPRPYLSKTRIHIHHWQIFYVLAFFTRFNHPISQIGGGIVLGIYSQGMIAGNIDPERQGIYGGLYLYTEQPQEDAQGDRIKIF
;
A
#
# COMPACT_ATOMS: atom_id res chain seq x y z
N MET A 1 35.57 29.49 -22.93
CA MET A 1 34.63 29.69 -21.80
C MET A 1 34.02 28.34 -21.51
N ASP A 2 34.67 27.58 -20.64
CA ASP A 2 34.25 26.24 -20.26
C ASP A 2 33.10 26.34 -19.25
N ASN A 3 31.88 26.06 -19.73
CA ASN A 3 30.71 25.88 -18.87
C ASN A 3 30.76 24.51 -18.19
N SER A 4 31.82 24.22 -17.45
CA SER A 4 31.85 23.10 -16.51
C SER A 4 31.01 23.47 -15.29
N LEU A 5 29.68 23.36 -15.45
CA LEU A 5 28.76 23.28 -14.33
C LEU A 5 29.21 22.08 -13.50
N ASN A 6 29.95 22.37 -12.42
CA ASN A 6 30.36 21.40 -11.41
C ASN A 6 29.12 20.59 -11.00
N SER A 7 29.06 19.36 -11.50
CA SER A 7 27.99 18.43 -11.21
C SER A 7 27.90 18.32 -9.69
N LEU A 8 26.74 18.71 -9.14
CA LEU A 8 26.44 18.74 -7.71
C LEU A 8 26.44 17.36 -7.03
N PHE A 9 26.69 16.30 -7.79
CA PHE A 9 26.77 14.93 -7.33
C PHE A 9 28.23 14.46 -7.33
N PRO A 10 28.67 13.70 -6.31
CA PRO A 10 29.94 12.99 -6.33
C PRO A 10 30.09 12.23 -7.65
N GLU A 11 31.31 12.09 -8.18
CA GLU A 11 31.51 11.50 -9.51
C GLU A 11 30.97 10.07 -9.66
N GLY A 12 30.68 9.37 -8.55
CA GLY A 12 30.00 8.06 -8.54
C GLY A 12 28.46 8.08 -8.51
N LEU A 13 27.83 9.26 -8.46
CA LEU A 13 26.36 9.46 -8.45
C LEU A 13 25.83 10.12 -9.72
N LYS A 14 26.69 10.32 -10.73
CA LYS A 14 26.25 10.70 -12.08
C LYS A 14 25.30 9.60 -12.58
N SER A 15 24.00 9.88 -12.62
CA SER A 15 23.01 8.93 -13.12
C SER A 15 23.24 8.76 -14.62
N HIS A 16 24.07 7.80 -15.01
CA HIS A 16 24.23 7.38 -16.40
C HIS A 16 22.93 6.81 -17.00
N SER A 17 21.90 6.59 -16.19
CA SER A 17 20.60 6.19 -16.69
C SER A 17 19.87 7.41 -17.27
N GLN A 18 19.85 7.51 -18.60
CA GLN A 18 18.63 7.92 -19.28
C GLN A 18 17.47 7.24 -18.54
N TRP A 19 16.46 8.01 -18.16
CA TRP A 19 15.30 7.55 -17.43
C TRP A 19 14.49 6.57 -18.28
N ASN A 20 15.03 5.37 -18.47
CA ASN A 20 14.38 4.25 -19.14
C ASN A 20 13.43 3.64 -18.11
N PHE A 21 12.41 4.43 -17.77
CA PHE A 21 11.22 3.92 -17.12
C PHE A 21 10.74 2.73 -17.97
N LEU A 22 10.50 1.58 -17.33
CA LEU A 22 10.19 0.28 -17.96
C LEU A 22 11.35 -0.46 -18.65
N THR A 23 12.47 -0.65 -17.96
CA THR A 23 13.41 -1.72 -18.35
C THR A 23 12.90 -3.06 -17.79
N PHE A 24 12.28 -3.87 -18.66
CA PHE A 24 11.83 -5.22 -18.32
C PHE A 24 12.77 -6.26 -18.94
N ASP A 25 13.47 -6.98 -18.08
CA ASP A 25 14.26 -8.15 -18.46
C ASP A 25 13.53 -9.39 -17.93
N PRO A 26 12.93 -10.22 -18.81
CA PRO A 26 12.11 -11.36 -18.39
C PRO A 26 12.92 -12.42 -17.65
N LEU A 27 14.20 -12.61 -17.99
CA LEU A 27 15.05 -13.60 -17.35
C LEU A 27 15.39 -13.17 -15.92
N LYS A 28 15.76 -11.90 -15.73
CA LYS A 28 15.96 -11.35 -14.37
C LYS A 28 14.68 -11.35 -13.56
N TYR A 29 13.53 -11.13 -14.19
CA TYR A 29 12.25 -11.23 -13.50
C TYR A 29 11.97 -12.65 -13.01
N ILE A 30 12.27 -13.68 -13.80
CA ILE A 30 12.16 -15.08 -13.36
C ILE A 30 13.07 -15.33 -12.16
N TYR A 31 14.36 -14.94 -12.24
CA TYR A 31 15.28 -15.09 -11.11
C TYR A 31 14.84 -14.32 -9.86
N PHE A 32 14.27 -13.13 -10.04
CA PHE A 32 13.71 -12.33 -8.95
C PHE A 32 12.57 -13.07 -8.23
N ASN A 33 11.61 -13.65 -8.97
CA ASN A 33 10.50 -14.41 -8.38
C ASN A 33 11.00 -15.70 -7.70
N VAL A 34 11.95 -16.41 -8.32
CA VAL A 34 12.55 -17.61 -7.71
C VAL A 34 13.22 -17.25 -6.39
N ALA A 35 14.08 -16.23 -6.39
CA ALA A 35 14.84 -15.84 -5.22
C ALA A 35 13.98 -15.30 -4.08
N PHE A 36 13.00 -14.42 -4.36
CA PHE A 36 12.29 -13.67 -3.32
C PHE A 36 10.90 -14.19 -2.97
N ILE A 37 10.35 -15.11 -3.77
CA ILE A 37 9.00 -15.63 -3.57
C ILE A 37 9.06 -17.14 -3.42
N PHE A 38 9.49 -17.86 -4.45
CA PHE A 38 9.40 -19.32 -4.45
C PHE A 38 10.36 -19.99 -3.46
N ILE A 39 11.56 -19.44 -3.23
CA ILE A 39 12.48 -19.94 -2.21
C ILE A 39 12.14 -19.33 -0.84
N ALA A 40 11.98 -18.00 -0.78
CA ALA A 40 11.82 -17.29 0.48
C ALA A 40 10.55 -17.68 1.25
N TYR A 41 9.42 -17.87 0.55
CA TYR A 41 8.14 -18.19 1.18
C TYR A 41 8.16 -19.53 1.95
N PRO A 42 8.48 -20.69 1.33
CA PRO A 42 8.56 -21.95 2.07
C PRO A 42 9.70 -21.95 3.08
N LEU A 43 10.84 -21.32 2.76
CA LEU A 43 11.98 -21.25 3.68
C LEU A 43 11.61 -20.51 4.97
N TYR A 44 10.94 -19.35 4.84
CA TYR A 44 10.46 -18.60 5.98
C TYR A 44 9.50 -19.43 6.84
N TRP A 45 8.54 -20.10 6.21
CA TRP A 45 7.54 -20.89 6.93
C TRP A 45 8.15 -22.09 7.66
N LEU A 46 9.12 -22.78 7.04
CA LEU A 46 9.87 -23.87 7.68
C LEU A 46 10.65 -23.39 8.91
N ILE A 47 11.39 -22.30 8.77
CA ILE A 47 12.20 -21.73 9.86
C ILE A 47 11.30 -21.22 10.99
N ALA A 48 10.25 -20.48 10.65
CA ALA A 48 9.28 -19.97 11.60
C ALA A 48 8.57 -21.12 12.35
N GLY A 49 8.25 -22.22 11.68
CA GLY A 49 7.73 -23.44 12.31
C GLY A 49 8.73 -24.09 13.26
N PHE A 50 10.01 -24.17 12.87
CA PHE A 50 11.09 -24.72 13.71
C PHE A 50 11.31 -23.90 14.99
N PHE A 51 11.27 -22.56 14.90
CA PHE A 51 11.43 -21.67 16.05
C PHE A 51 10.11 -21.35 16.78
N SER A 52 8.99 -21.94 16.36
CA SER A 52 7.65 -21.67 16.93
C SER A 52 7.28 -20.18 16.92
N TRP A 53 7.65 -19.45 15.87
CA TRP A 53 7.24 -18.06 15.67
C TRP A 53 5.72 -17.94 15.51
N GLU A 54 5.18 -16.77 15.83
CA GLU A 54 3.75 -16.51 15.70
C GLU A 54 3.36 -16.44 14.22
N LEU A 55 2.89 -17.57 13.70
CA LEU A 55 2.39 -17.70 12.34
C LEU A 55 0.87 -17.86 12.34
N ALA A 56 0.22 -17.11 11.46
CA ALA A 56 -1.17 -17.39 11.14
C ALA A 56 -1.30 -18.79 10.51
N ARG A 57 -2.22 -19.60 11.05
CA ARG A 57 -2.61 -20.87 10.40
C ARG A 57 -3.31 -20.56 9.09
N LYS A 58 -2.77 -21.07 7.99
CA LYS A 58 -3.26 -20.84 6.63
C LYS A 58 -3.57 -22.18 5.96
N SER A 59 -4.65 -22.23 5.19
CA SER A 59 -4.92 -23.38 4.34
C SER A 59 -3.98 -23.39 3.11
N PRO A 60 -3.78 -24.54 2.43
CA PRO A 60 -2.98 -24.58 1.20
C PRO A 60 -3.46 -23.59 0.13
N CYS A 61 -4.78 -23.43 -0.02
CA CYS A 61 -5.37 -22.43 -0.93
C CYS A 61 -4.97 -21.01 -0.56
N LYS A 62 -4.88 -20.72 0.74
CA LYS A 62 -4.45 -19.42 1.25
C LYS A 62 -2.98 -19.14 0.96
N HIS A 63 -2.11 -20.12 1.20
CA HIS A 63 -0.70 -20.01 0.86
C HIS A 63 -0.50 -19.74 -0.63
N PHE A 64 -1.24 -20.45 -1.49
CA PHE A 64 -1.20 -20.21 -2.92
C PHE A 64 -1.68 -18.80 -3.30
N SER A 65 -2.76 -18.31 -2.70
CA SER A 65 -3.25 -16.95 -2.89
C SER A 65 -2.22 -15.89 -2.49
N ASP A 66 -1.55 -16.07 -1.35
CA ASP A 66 -0.50 -15.18 -0.87
C ASP A 66 0.71 -15.17 -1.83
N VAL A 67 1.15 -16.34 -2.30
CA VAL A 67 2.23 -16.46 -3.30
C VAL A 67 1.86 -15.72 -4.58
N LEU A 68 0.63 -15.88 -5.10
CA LEU A 68 0.16 -15.15 -6.27
C LEU A 68 0.05 -13.64 -6.01
N ALA A 69 -0.30 -13.22 -4.80
CA ALA A 69 -0.26 -11.80 -4.42
C ALA A 69 1.19 -11.27 -4.44
N CYS A 70 2.14 -12.00 -3.85
CA CYS A 70 3.56 -11.66 -3.90
C CYS A 70 4.09 -11.57 -5.32
N VAL A 71 3.69 -12.47 -6.24
CA VAL A 71 4.09 -12.41 -7.66
C VAL A 71 3.52 -11.16 -8.32
N ARG A 72 2.24 -10.83 -8.10
CA ARG A 72 1.61 -9.62 -8.66
C ARG A 72 2.26 -8.33 -8.17
N TYR A 73 2.49 -8.22 -6.87
CA TYR A 73 3.17 -7.05 -6.30
C TYR A 73 4.65 -7.01 -6.66
N GLY A 74 5.30 -8.17 -6.72
CA GLY A 74 6.67 -8.36 -7.19
C GLY A 74 6.84 -7.87 -8.63
N PHE A 75 5.87 -8.11 -9.52
CA PHE A 75 5.85 -7.54 -10.87
C PHE A 75 5.87 -6.02 -10.87
N ILE A 76 4.99 -5.39 -10.09
CA ILE A 76 4.89 -3.93 -10.02
C ILE A 76 6.19 -3.34 -9.46
N VAL A 77 6.74 -3.90 -8.39
CA VAL A 77 8.03 -3.46 -7.83
C VAL A 77 9.16 -3.67 -8.82
N PHE A 78 9.17 -4.80 -9.53
CA PHE A 78 10.22 -5.10 -10.48
C PHE A 78 10.26 -4.10 -11.64
N VAL A 79 9.09 -3.84 -12.24
CA VAL A 79 8.94 -2.95 -13.40
C VAL A 79 9.11 -1.49 -13.00
N LEU A 80 8.36 -1.02 -11.98
CA LEU A 80 8.37 0.40 -11.62
C LEU A 80 9.57 0.78 -10.75
N GLY A 81 10.13 -0.16 -9.98
CA GLY A 81 11.33 0.02 -9.17
C GLY A 81 12.64 -0.24 -9.93
N ALA A 82 12.58 -0.53 -11.23
CA ALA A 82 13.75 -0.83 -12.07
C ALA A 82 14.67 -1.90 -11.45
N TYR A 83 14.09 -2.97 -10.91
CA TYR A 83 14.88 -4.07 -10.34
C TYR A 83 15.58 -4.90 -11.42
N SER A 84 15.27 -4.73 -12.70
CA SER A 84 16.11 -5.24 -13.80
C SER A 84 17.56 -4.74 -13.71
N VAL A 85 17.78 -3.57 -13.11
CA VAL A 85 19.11 -2.97 -12.88
C VAL A 85 19.58 -3.18 -11.43
N THR A 86 18.68 -3.05 -10.46
CA THR A 86 19.00 -3.13 -9.03
C THR A 86 19.19 -4.57 -8.54
N PHE A 87 18.59 -5.56 -9.20
CA PHE A 87 18.68 -6.95 -8.80
C PHE A 87 20.10 -7.49 -8.97
N SER A 88 20.72 -7.81 -7.83
CA SER A 88 22.10 -8.27 -7.70
C SER A 88 22.23 -9.19 -6.48
N TRP A 89 23.38 -9.84 -6.30
CA TRP A 89 23.66 -10.65 -5.11
C TRP A 89 23.56 -9.86 -3.80
N ASN A 90 23.93 -8.57 -3.81
CA ASN A 90 23.78 -7.70 -2.62
C ASN A 90 22.32 -7.59 -2.20
N THR A 91 21.42 -7.41 -3.17
CA THR A 91 19.97 -7.36 -2.96
C THR A 91 19.46 -8.69 -2.40
N VAL A 92 19.96 -9.82 -2.94
CA VAL A 92 19.56 -11.15 -2.49
C VAL A 92 19.99 -11.44 -1.04
N ILE A 93 21.25 -11.20 -0.71
CA ILE A 93 21.79 -11.45 0.63
C ILE A 93 21.09 -10.55 1.67
N SER A 94 20.99 -9.26 1.38
CA SER A 94 20.34 -8.31 2.29
C SER A 94 18.86 -8.60 2.49
N PHE A 95 18.15 -9.09 1.47
CA PHE A 95 16.77 -9.57 1.60
C PHE A 95 16.64 -10.71 2.62
N TYR A 96 17.49 -11.73 2.53
CA TYR A 96 17.43 -12.87 3.45
C TYR A 96 17.84 -12.49 4.87
N ILE A 97 18.82 -11.58 5.03
CA ILE A 97 19.14 -11.03 6.35
C ILE A 97 17.94 -10.26 6.91
N ALA A 98 17.28 -9.44 6.09
CA ALA A 98 16.17 -8.61 6.54
C ALA A 98 14.90 -9.40 6.84
N ILE A 99 14.53 -10.41 6.04
CA ILE A 99 13.31 -11.19 6.27
C ILE A 99 13.37 -11.93 7.62
N PHE A 100 14.52 -12.52 7.97
CA PHE A 100 14.70 -13.20 9.25
C PHE A 100 15.02 -12.24 10.39
N GLY A 101 15.86 -11.22 10.14
CA GLY A 101 16.17 -10.21 11.13
C GLY A 101 14.94 -9.43 11.58
N TYR A 102 14.05 -9.07 10.64
CA TYR A 102 12.79 -8.41 10.96
C TYR A 102 11.81 -9.34 11.68
N ALA A 103 11.75 -10.63 11.33
CA ALA A 103 10.95 -11.60 12.06
C ALA A 103 11.43 -11.79 13.51
N LEU A 104 12.75 -11.89 13.72
CA LEU A 104 13.32 -11.91 15.07
C LEU A 104 13.00 -10.64 15.86
N LEU A 105 13.02 -9.47 15.21
CA LEU A 105 12.61 -8.21 15.84
C LEU A 105 11.13 -8.22 16.21
N ALA A 106 10.26 -8.77 15.36
CA ALA A 106 8.83 -8.87 15.61
C ALA A 106 8.49 -9.82 16.77
N GLU A 107 9.34 -10.81 17.03
CA GLU A 107 9.17 -11.75 18.16
C GLU A 107 9.56 -11.14 19.52
N LEU A 108 10.20 -9.96 19.56
CA LEU A 108 10.55 -9.31 20.82
C LEU A 108 9.28 -8.89 21.58
N PRO A 109 9.19 -9.06 22.92
CA PRO A 109 7.98 -8.77 23.68
C PRO A 109 7.42 -7.35 23.49
N PHE A 110 8.29 -6.36 23.32
CA PHE A 110 7.89 -4.97 23.10
C PHE A 110 7.41 -4.69 21.67
N ALA A 111 7.73 -5.56 20.71
CA ALA A 111 7.33 -5.43 19.30
C ALA A 111 6.05 -6.21 18.98
N ARG A 112 5.65 -7.14 19.86
CA ARG A 112 4.39 -7.90 19.75
C ARG A 112 3.15 -7.02 19.94
N GLU A 113 3.26 -5.93 20.69
CA GLU A 113 2.16 -4.97 20.85
C GLU A 113 2.16 -3.94 19.71
N SER A 114 1.02 -3.77 19.05
CA SER A 114 0.81 -2.73 18.05
C SER A 114 0.87 -1.36 18.73
N LEU A 115 2.05 -0.72 18.67
CA LEU A 115 2.40 0.58 19.22
C LEU A 115 1.21 1.43 19.74
N PRO A 116 0.93 1.39 21.06
CA PRO A 116 0.10 2.39 21.69
C PRO A 116 0.89 3.72 21.69
N THR A 117 0.47 4.67 20.86
CA THR A 117 0.81 6.11 20.94
C THR A 117 2.24 6.44 21.40
N TRP A 118 3.23 6.34 20.50
CA TRP A 118 4.59 6.83 20.79
C TRP A 118 4.69 8.34 20.51
N PRO A 119 5.05 9.20 21.49
CA PRO A 119 5.38 10.60 21.23
C PRO A 119 6.77 10.69 20.59
N ILE A 120 6.82 10.98 19.28
CA ILE A 120 8.09 11.14 18.55
C ILE A 120 8.60 12.58 18.70
N LYS A 121 9.78 12.76 19.32
CA LYS A 121 10.55 14.01 19.27
C LYS A 121 11.60 13.88 18.16
N PHE A 122 11.40 14.54 17.03
CA PHE A 122 12.36 14.54 15.92
C PHE A 122 13.55 15.47 16.20
N GLN A 123 14.75 14.93 16.17
CA GLN A 123 16.02 15.68 16.21
C GLN A 123 16.39 16.16 14.80
N LYS A 124 16.87 17.40 14.68
CA LYS A 124 17.10 18.11 13.40
C LYS A 124 18.25 17.48 12.58
N PRO A 125 18.01 17.00 11.34
CA PRO A 125 19.07 16.56 10.43
C PRO A 125 19.63 17.73 9.60
N ASN A 126 20.96 17.83 9.50
CA ASN A 126 21.70 18.94 8.90
C ASN A 126 22.06 18.75 7.40
N ASN A 127 21.17 18.16 6.59
CA ASN A 127 21.47 17.93 5.17
C ASN A 127 20.24 18.16 4.25
N SER A 128 20.16 19.33 3.61
CA SER A 128 18.93 19.85 2.99
C SER A 128 18.52 19.16 1.68
N LYS A 129 19.45 18.60 0.89
CA LYS A 129 19.14 18.02 -0.43
C LYS A 129 18.53 16.61 -0.33
N PHE A 130 19.07 15.76 0.53
CA PHE A 130 18.49 14.46 0.84
C PHE A 130 17.13 14.60 1.52
N LEU A 131 16.99 15.63 2.37
CA LEU A 131 15.73 15.97 3.03
C LEU A 131 14.61 16.27 2.02
N TRP A 132 14.85 17.05 0.97
CA TRP A 132 13.82 17.35 -0.04
C TRP A 132 13.40 16.12 -0.85
N TRP A 133 14.33 15.23 -1.17
CA TRP A 133 14.00 13.96 -1.84
C TRP A 133 13.19 13.03 -0.91
N TYR A 134 13.55 12.97 0.37
CA TYR A 134 12.82 12.20 1.39
C TYR A 134 11.44 12.82 1.71
N LEU A 135 11.33 14.14 1.72
CA LEU A 135 10.04 14.83 1.86
C LEU A 135 9.17 14.60 0.62
N GLY A 136 9.76 14.63 -0.57
CA GLY A 136 9.10 14.28 -1.83
C GLY A 136 8.60 12.84 -1.84
N SER A 137 9.41 11.88 -1.36
CA SER A 137 9.01 10.47 -1.23
C SER A 137 7.89 10.27 -0.21
N LEU A 138 7.90 11.03 0.89
CA LEU A 138 6.82 11.05 1.88
C LEU A 138 5.50 11.64 1.36
N THR A 139 5.52 12.49 0.33
CA THR A 139 4.26 13.00 -0.26
C THR A 139 3.43 11.90 -0.92
N ILE A 140 4.07 10.86 -1.47
CA ILE A 140 3.35 9.76 -2.14
C ILE A 140 2.49 8.97 -1.14
N PRO A 141 3.02 8.47 0.01
CA PRO A 141 2.21 7.91 1.08
C PRO A 141 1.11 8.85 1.57
N ILE A 142 1.40 10.15 1.73
CA ILE A 142 0.39 11.12 2.18
C ILE A 142 -0.75 11.23 1.18
N ILE A 143 -0.46 11.31 -0.13
CA ILE A 143 -1.49 11.33 -1.18
C ILE A 143 -2.31 10.04 -1.17
N LEU A 144 -1.68 8.88 -1.02
CA LEU A 144 -2.37 7.58 -0.94
C LEU A 144 -3.26 7.48 0.31
N ILE A 145 -2.80 7.99 1.46
CA ILE A 145 -3.58 8.08 2.70
C ILE A 145 -4.78 9.01 2.50
N LEU A 146 -4.58 10.19 1.90
CA LEU A 146 -5.66 11.13 1.61
C LEU A 146 -6.69 10.54 0.65
N MET A 147 -6.24 9.82 -0.38
CA MET A 147 -7.13 9.09 -1.29
C MET A 147 -7.90 7.99 -0.55
N GLY A 148 -7.25 7.24 0.34
CA GLY A 148 -7.93 6.26 1.17
C GLY A 148 -9.00 6.85 2.08
N ILE A 149 -8.69 7.98 2.73
CA ILE A 149 -9.63 8.75 3.56
C ILE A 149 -10.82 9.21 2.72
N LEU A 150 -10.55 9.72 1.51
CA LEU A 150 -11.58 10.18 0.59
C LEU A 150 -12.48 9.03 0.12
N VAL A 151 -11.91 7.86 -0.23
CA VAL A 151 -12.65 6.65 -0.59
C VAL A 151 -13.50 6.16 0.58
N THR A 152 -12.97 6.18 1.81
CA THR A 152 -13.70 5.72 3.00
C THR A 152 -14.84 6.67 3.36
N LYS A 153 -14.61 7.99 3.27
CA LYS A 153 -15.68 8.98 3.42
C LYS A 153 -16.71 8.87 2.30
N GLU A 154 -16.30 8.55 1.08
CA GLU A 154 -17.24 8.34 -0.01
C GLU A 154 -18.07 7.08 0.18
N HIS A 155 -17.46 6.00 0.64
CA HIS A 155 -18.16 4.77 0.95
C HIS A 155 -19.16 4.97 2.09
N ASN A 156 -18.72 5.51 3.23
CA ASN A 156 -19.55 5.65 4.42
C ASN A 156 -20.63 6.74 4.27
N ASP A 157 -20.25 7.92 3.77
CA ASP A 157 -21.10 9.10 3.81
C ASP A 157 -21.63 9.54 2.43
N ARG A 158 -21.09 8.98 1.34
CA ARG A 158 -21.42 9.34 -0.06
C ARG A 158 -21.25 10.83 -0.36
N ILE A 159 -20.20 11.46 0.16
CA ILE A 159 -20.01 12.92 0.10
C ILE A 159 -19.95 13.45 -1.35
N LEU A 160 -19.11 12.85 -2.19
CA LEU A 160 -18.96 13.19 -3.60
C LEU A 160 -20.22 12.83 -4.38
N THR A 161 -20.80 11.64 -4.16
CA THR A 161 -22.05 11.24 -4.81
C THR A 161 -23.19 12.21 -4.48
N LYS A 162 -23.34 12.62 -3.21
CA LYS A 162 -24.32 13.63 -2.78
C LYS A 162 -24.08 14.99 -3.46
N LYS A 163 -22.82 15.45 -3.52
CA LYS A 163 -22.46 16.69 -4.23
C LYS A 163 -22.77 16.60 -5.73
N TYR A 164 -22.41 15.49 -6.38
CA TYR A 164 -22.69 15.24 -7.80
C TYR A 164 -24.18 15.21 -8.09
N ILE A 165 -24.98 14.49 -7.29
CA ILE A 165 -26.44 14.46 -7.43
C ILE A 165 -27.03 15.85 -7.24
N LYS A 166 -26.55 16.64 -6.28
CA LYS A 166 -26.99 18.03 -6.07
C LYS A 166 -26.71 18.91 -7.29
N ILE A 167 -25.50 18.82 -7.86
CA ILE A 167 -25.13 19.55 -9.09
C ILE A 167 -26.00 19.11 -10.27
N LYS A 168 -26.20 17.80 -10.46
CA LYS A 168 -27.06 17.25 -11.52
C LYS A 168 -28.51 17.72 -11.38
N LYS A 169 -29.05 17.80 -10.15
CA LYS A 169 -30.38 18.37 -9.87
C LYS A 169 -30.46 19.84 -10.28
N ILE A 170 -29.46 20.66 -9.95
CA ILE A 170 -29.40 22.09 -10.34
C ILE A 170 -29.38 22.22 -11.87
N ILE A 171 -28.55 21.45 -12.56
CA ILE A 171 -28.47 21.48 -14.04
C ILE A 171 -29.81 21.07 -14.67
N LYS A 172 -30.49 20.03 -14.14
CA LYS A 172 -31.82 19.61 -14.62
C LYS A 172 -32.84 20.73 -14.46
N ILE A 173 -32.85 21.42 -13.31
CA ILE A 173 -33.74 22.56 -13.04
C ILE A 173 -33.49 23.69 -14.04
N ILE A 174 -32.23 24.08 -14.27
CA ILE A 174 -31.88 25.14 -15.24
C ILE A 174 -32.35 24.78 -16.65
N ASN A 175 -32.16 23.52 -17.07
CA ASN A 175 -32.59 23.06 -18.40
C ASN A 175 -34.12 23.03 -18.54
N ILE A 176 -34.85 22.70 -17.47
CA ILE A 176 -36.31 22.76 -17.45
C ILE A 176 -36.79 24.22 -17.56
N PHE A 177 -36.21 25.14 -16.80
CA PHE A 177 -36.54 26.57 -16.87
C PHE A 177 -36.28 27.16 -18.26
N LYS A 178 -35.23 26.73 -18.96
CA LYS A 178 -35.00 27.12 -20.36
C LYS A 178 -36.03 26.55 -21.33
N LYS A 179 -36.62 25.39 -21.03
CA LYS A 179 -37.51 24.65 -21.93
C LYS A 179 -39.00 24.93 -21.70
N SER A 180 -39.37 25.42 -20.52
CA SER A 180 -40.77 25.53 -20.12
C SER A 180 -41.18 26.96 -19.77
N ASN A 181 -42.04 27.54 -20.62
CA ASN A 181 -42.97 28.61 -20.24
C ASN A 181 -44.30 28.05 -19.69
N ASN A 182 -44.46 26.73 -19.55
CA ASN A 182 -45.68 26.11 -19.05
C ASN A 182 -45.45 25.24 -17.81
N GLU A 183 -46.41 25.34 -16.89
CA GLU A 183 -46.30 25.05 -15.48
C GLU A 183 -46.50 23.57 -15.07
N ILE A 184 -45.83 23.26 -13.95
CA ILE A 184 -46.28 22.44 -12.80
C ILE A 184 -46.68 20.98 -13.07
N ASN A 185 -45.70 20.08 -12.99
CA ASN A 185 -45.89 18.79 -12.29
C ASN A 185 -44.57 18.10 -11.83
N ILE A 186 -43.54 18.87 -11.46
CA ILE A 186 -42.16 18.36 -11.29
C ILE A 186 -41.82 18.02 -9.84
N ARG A 187 -42.67 18.38 -8.87
CA ARG A 187 -42.34 18.31 -7.43
C ARG A 187 -42.30 16.89 -6.86
N THR A 188 -43.01 15.94 -7.44
CA THR A 188 -43.22 14.61 -6.81
C THR A 188 -42.11 13.60 -7.12
N GLU A 189 -41.39 13.74 -8.24
CA GLU A 189 -40.31 12.81 -8.62
C GLU A 189 -38.96 13.08 -7.92
N LEU A 190 -38.80 14.26 -7.31
CA LEU A 190 -37.49 14.71 -6.78
C LEU A 190 -37.13 14.13 -5.41
N ILE A 191 -38.11 13.54 -4.70
CA ILE A 191 -38.00 13.13 -3.29
C ILE A 191 -37.61 11.64 -3.12
N SER A 192 -37.86 10.76 -4.10
CA SER A 192 -37.64 9.30 -3.91
C SER A 192 -36.22 8.78 -4.20
N SER A 193 -35.26 9.64 -4.53
CA SER A 193 -33.92 9.21 -5.03
C SER A 193 -32.75 9.48 -4.10
N GLU A 194 -32.98 9.67 -2.79
CA GLU A 194 -31.84 9.87 -1.89
C GLU A 194 -31.02 8.59 -1.75
N PRO A 195 -29.70 8.65 -2.03
CA PRO A 195 -28.83 7.49 -1.92
C PRO A 195 -28.69 7.10 -0.43
N ARG A 196 -29.24 5.95 -0.07
CA ARG A 196 -29.02 5.37 1.27
C ARG A 196 -27.53 5.02 1.45
N PRO A 197 -26.90 5.35 2.59
CA PRO A 197 -25.55 4.89 2.88
C PRO A 197 -25.49 3.36 2.86
N TYR A 198 -24.31 2.81 2.59
CA TYR A 198 -24.13 1.35 2.68
C TYR A 198 -24.33 0.90 4.13
N LEU A 199 -24.85 -0.31 4.32
CA LEU A 199 -25.17 -0.86 5.65
C LEU A 199 -23.91 -1.13 6.49
N SER A 200 -22.77 -1.35 5.85
CA SER A 200 -21.49 -1.59 6.52
C SER A 200 -20.63 -0.33 6.53
N LYS A 201 -20.09 -0.01 7.71
CA LYS A 201 -19.09 1.05 7.87
C LYS A 201 -17.73 0.47 7.55
N THR A 202 -16.96 1.16 6.70
CA THR A 202 -15.58 0.78 6.41
C THR A 202 -14.58 1.63 7.21
N ARG A 203 -13.51 1.00 7.69
CA ARG A 203 -12.35 1.68 8.31
C ARG A 203 -11.08 1.35 7.54
N ILE A 204 -10.20 2.34 7.41
CA ILE A 204 -8.87 2.16 6.82
C ILE A 204 -7.96 1.58 7.87
N HIS A 205 -7.34 0.44 7.55
CA HIS A 205 -6.23 -0.08 8.32
C HIS A 205 -5.04 -0.25 7.39
N ILE A 206 -4.06 0.64 7.51
CA ILE A 206 -2.82 0.55 6.74
C ILE A 206 -1.96 -0.49 7.42
N HIS A 207 -1.66 -1.57 6.72
CA HIS A 207 -0.67 -2.50 7.21
C HIS A 207 0.73 -1.92 6.99
N HIS A 208 1.59 -2.01 8.00
CA HIS A 208 2.94 -1.46 7.96
C HIS A 208 3.76 -1.97 6.77
N TRP A 209 3.53 -3.21 6.30
CA TRP A 209 4.20 -3.75 5.10
C TRP A 209 3.91 -2.95 3.82
N GLN A 210 2.75 -2.28 3.74
CA GLN A 210 2.38 -1.44 2.59
C GLN A 210 3.25 -0.19 2.48
N ILE A 211 3.80 0.30 3.61
CA ILE A 211 4.75 1.41 3.62
C ILE A 211 6.09 0.96 3.02
N PHE A 212 6.56 -0.23 3.41
CA PHE A 212 7.79 -0.80 2.88
C PHE A 212 7.69 -1.09 1.38
N TYR A 213 6.51 -1.50 0.90
CA TYR A 213 6.26 -1.62 -0.53
C TYR A 213 6.55 -0.31 -1.30
N VAL A 214 6.11 0.84 -0.79
CA VAL A 214 6.39 2.15 -1.41
C VAL A 214 7.87 2.51 -1.31
N LEU A 215 8.54 2.14 -0.21
CA LEU A 215 9.97 2.36 -0.03
C LEU A 215 10.83 1.62 -1.06
N ALA A 216 10.35 0.50 -1.59
CA ALA A 216 11.10 -0.30 -2.58
C ALA A 216 11.32 0.44 -3.90
N PHE A 217 10.52 1.47 -4.21
CA PHE A 217 10.70 2.30 -5.42
C PHE A 217 11.87 3.29 -5.29
N PHE A 218 12.32 3.55 -4.06
CA PHE A 218 13.39 4.51 -3.78
C PHE A 218 14.78 3.88 -3.80
N THR A 219 14.87 2.56 -3.97
CA THR A 219 16.12 1.79 -3.93
C THR A 219 16.60 1.36 -5.31
N ARG A 220 16.24 2.11 -6.37
CA ARG A 220 16.39 1.73 -7.78
C ARG A 220 17.76 1.98 -8.43
N PHE A 221 18.80 2.27 -7.65
CA PHE A 221 20.11 2.65 -8.19
C PHE A 221 21.04 1.44 -8.33
N ASN A 222 21.85 1.41 -9.38
CA ASN A 222 22.96 0.45 -9.53
C ASN A 222 24.14 0.81 -8.62
N HIS A 223 23.87 0.90 -7.32
CA HIS A 223 24.85 1.24 -6.30
C HIS A 223 24.70 0.23 -5.15
N PRO A 224 25.79 -0.33 -4.59
CA PRO A 224 25.70 -1.37 -3.56
C PRO A 224 24.80 -0.99 -2.38
N ILE A 225 24.86 0.26 -1.91
CA ILE A 225 23.98 0.77 -0.83
C ILE A 225 22.50 0.70 -1.23
N SER A 226 22.18 1.06 -2.47
CA SER A 226 20.80 1.02 -2.97
C SER A 226 20.32 -0.42 -3.15
N GLN A 227 21.19 -1.32 -3.62
CA GLN A 227 20.91 -2.75 -3.74
C GLN A 227 20.62 -3.37 -2.37
N ILE A 228 21.46 -3.06 -1.36
CA ILE A 228 21.26 -3.48 0.03
C ILE A 228 19.95 -2.92 0.59
N GLY A 229 19.69 -1.62 0.39
CA GLY A 229 18.45 -0.99 0.82
C GLY A 229 17.22 -1.63 0.17
N GLY A 230 17.29 -1.95 -1.12
CA GLY A 230 16.22 -2.61 -1.86
C GLY A 230 15.95 -4.01 -1.34
N GLY A 231 17.00 -4.79 -1.07
CA GLY A 231 16.86 -6.10 -0.45
C GLY A 231 16.25 -6.01 0.95
N ILE A 232 16.69 -5.08 1.80
CA ILE A 232 16.13 -4.89 3.15
C ILE A 232 14.63 -4.58 3.07
N VAL A 233 14.26 -3.61 2.25
CA VAL A 233 12.86 -3.17 2.11
C VAL A 233 11.99 -4.29 1.54
N LEU A 234 12.47 -5.03 0.54
CA LEU A 234 11.78 -6.22 0.02
C LEU A 234 11.65 -7.31 1.09
N GLY A 235 12.67 -7.52 1.92
CA GLY A 235 12.65 -8.52 2.99
C GLY A 235 11.57 -8.23 4.02
N ILE A 236 11.50 -6.98 4.50
CA ILE A 236 10.48 -6.53 5.45
C ILE A 236 9.07 -6.61 4.83
N TYR A 237 8.94 -6.18 3.56
CA TYR A 237 7.68 -6.29 2.81
C TYR A 237 7.21 -7.75 2.70
N SER A 238 8.10 -8.64 2.26
CA SER A 238 7.80 -10.07 2.09
C SER A 238 7.49 -10.74 3.43
N GLN A 239 8.20 -10.38 4.51
CA GLN A 239 7.89 -10.88 5.85
C GLN A 239 6.44 -10.56 6.23
N GLY A 240 6.00 -9.31 6.03
CA GLY A 240 4.63 -8.91 6.37
C GLY A 240 3.56 -9.63 5.55
N MET A 241 3.85 -9.96 4.28
CA MET A 241 2.96 -10.74 3.42
C MET A 241 2.90 -12.22 3.80
N ILE A 242 4.05 -12.81 4.16
CA ILE A 242 4.16 -14.24 4.50
C ILE A 242 3.58 -14.51 5.90
N ALA A 243 3.95 -13.71 6.89
CA ALA A 243 3.50 -13.86 8.28
C ALA A 243 2.06 -13.36 8.48
N GLY A 244 1.69 -12.26 7.81
CA GLY A 244 0.37 -11.66 7.96
C GLY A 244 -0.76 -12.47 7.32
N ASN A 245 -1.94 -12.47 7.93
CA ASN A 245 -3.16 -12.97 7.31
C ASN A 245 -3.66 -11.95 6.27
N ILE A 246 -3.43 -12.21 4.99
CA ILE A 246 -4.15 -11.53 3.91
C ILE A 246 -5.52 -12.20 3.86
N ASP A 247 -6.47 -11.83 4.71
CA ASP A 247 -7.76 -12.53 4.79
C ASP A 247 -8.86 -11.90 3.92
N PRO A 248 -9.04 -12.27 2.63
CA PRO A 248 -10.00 -11.59 1.76
C PRO A 248 -11.44 -11.95 2.09
N GLU A 249 -11.69 -13.02 2.86
CA GLU A 249 -13.04 -13.52 3.14
C GLU A 249 -13.72 -12.79 4.33
N ARG A 250 -12.92 -12.26 5.27
CA ARG A 250 -13.38 -11.27 6.27
C ARG A 250 -13.22 -9.81 5.81
N GLN A 251 -12.46 -9.57 4.74
CA GLN A 251 -12.02 -8.24 4.33
C GLN A 251 -12.41 -8.01 2.87
N GLY A 252 -13.62 -7.52 2.66
CA GLY A 252 -14.11 -7.20 1.33
C GLY A 252 -13.22 -6.20 0.59
N ILE A 253 -12.74 -6.65 -0.58
CA ILE A 253 -12.33 -5.89 -1.77
C ILE A 253 -10.82 -5.78 -2.09
N TYR A 254 -10.59 -6.00 -3.39
CA TYR A 254 -9.39 -5.93 -4.21
C TYR A 254 -8.66 -4.58 -4.18
N GLY A 255 -7.34 -4.61 -4.01
CA GLY A 255 -6.44 -3.52 -4.38
C GLY A 255 -5.91 -2.68 -3.22
N GLY A 256 -4.86 -3.17 -2.53
CA GLY A 256 -3.85 -2.35 -1.85
C GLY A 256 -4.28 -1.44 -0.69
N LEU A 257 -5.57 -1.33 -0.34
CA LEU A 257 -6.06 -0.55 0.80
C LEU A 257 -7.19 -1.35 1.45
N TYR A 258 -6.95 -1.89 2.64
CA TYR A 258 -7.90 -2.80 3.28
C TYR A 258 -9.02 -2.01 3.96
N LEU A 259 -10.25 -2.30 3.57
CA LEU A 259 -11.46 -1.77 4.19
C LEU A 259 -12.05 -2.86 5.10
N TYR A 260 -12.02 -2.65 6.41
CA TYR A 260 -12.72 -3.52 7.34
C TYR A 260 -14.19 -3.12 7.40
N THR A 261 -15.11 -4.03 7.06
CA THR A 261 -16.54 -3.87 7.31
C THR A 261 -16.86 -4.38 8.70
N GLU A 262 -17.24 -3.49 9.62
CA GLU A 262 -17.89 -3.90 10.87
C GLU A 262 -19.24 -4.53 10.50
N GLN A 263 -19.34 -5.86 10.59
CA GLN A 263 -20.65 -6.52 10.65
C GLN A 263 -21.28 -6.12 11.99
N PRO A 264 -22.54 -5.67 12.02
CA PRO A 264 -23.23 -5.50 13.29
C PRO A 264 -23.19 -6.84 14.02
N GLN A 265 -22.65 -6.85 15.24
CA GLN A 265 -22.78 -8.01 16.11
C GLN A 265 -24.27 -8.19 16.38
N GLU A 266 -24.90 -9.16 15.72
CA GLU A 266 -26.13 -9.74 16.22
C GLU A 266 -25.74 -10.48 17.49
N ASP A 267 -26.19 -9.95 18.62
CA ASP A 267 -26.29 -10.74 19.84
C ASP A 267 -27.19 -11.94 19.57
N ALA A 268 -26.94 -13.05 20.26
CA ALA A 268 -27.74 -14.28 20.12
C ALA A 268 -29.23 -14.10 20.47
N GLN A 269 -29.63 -12.90 20.90
CA GLN A 269 -31.01 -12.50 21.21
C GLN A 269 -31.74 -11.82 20.03
N GLY A 270 -31.05 -11.43 18.96
CA GLY A 270 -31.68 -10.76 17.81
C GLY A 270 -32.06 -9.30 18.03
N ASP A 271 -31.52 -8.64 19.06
CA ASP A 271 -31.82 -7.24 19.36
C ASP A 271 -30.66 -6.33 18.92
N ARG A 272 -30.93 -5.48 17.93
CA ARG A 272 -29.90 -4.56 17.41
C ARG A 272 -29.44 -3.60 18.50
N ILE A 273 -28.22 -3.80 18.99
CA ILE A 273 -27.54 -2.88 19.90
C ILE A 273 -27.32 -1.54 19.18
N LYS A 274 -28.02 -0.49 19.63
CA LYS A 274 -27.73 0.89 19.24
C LYS A 274 -26.53 1.37 20.06
N ILE A 275 -25.35 1.40 19.44
CA ILE A 275 -24.16 2.03 20.03
C ILE A 275 -24.27 3.54 19.78
N PHE A 276 -24.33 4.33 20.84
CA PHE A 276 -24.25 5.80 20.80
C PHE A 276 -22.82 6.27 20.52
#